data_AF-A0A4P7UJ96-F1
#
_entry.id   AF-A0A4P7UJ96-F1
#
_cell.length_a   1.000
_cell.length_b   1.000
_cell.length_c   1.000
_cell.angle_alpha   90.00
_cell.angle_beta   90.00
_cell.angle_gamma   90.00
#
_symmetry.space_group_name_H-M   'P 1'
#
loop_
_entity.id
_entity.type
_entity.pdbx_description
1 polymer ?
#
loop_
_entity_poly.entity_id
_entity_poly.type
_entity_poly.pdbx_seq_one_letter_code
_entity_poly.pdbx_strand_id
1 'polypeptide(L)'
;MQQQANYLQQLLVSLRTRLLVMCASVGIALEEAGKAMAAGDPGRAASVIENDAAVDALENEIDEMALLLLARTQPVARDLRFVVSALRMVVDLERIGDEAVSMAEQAILMQDKPGFGVIPHVREMFYKASEAFDRAVRVFRENNAEEALHMLRGDEEAVQSEVRIIQQIMESLSDPDANLQPYQAMHVILVARSLTRVWRRSINIAEQVYFISQGESVKHKAEERGGEAQNASAAKPADVTGPAEQENTGSAIHRADDEDEDMDGRG
;
A
#
# COMPACT_ATOMS: atom_id res chain seq x y z
N MET A 1 25.91 2.94 -35.49
CA MET A 1 24.96 2.06 -34.77
C MET A 1 25.56 1.45 -33.51
N GLN A 2 26.66 0.68 -33.57
CA GLN A 2 27.25 0.03 -32.37
C GLN A 2 27.64 1.02 -31.24
N GLN A 3 28.24 2.15 -31.58
CA GLN A 3 28.65 3.17 -30.60
C GLN A 3 27.45 3.82 -29.89
N GLN A 4 26.33 3.98 -30.61
CA GLN A 4 25.09 4.57 -30.08
C GLN A 4 24.35 3.59 -29.15
N ALA A 5 24.35 2.29 -29.51
CA ALA A 5 23.82 1.22 -28.66
C ALA A 5 24.64 1.07 -27.37
N ASN A 6 25.98 1.11 -27.47
CA ASN A 6 26.86 1.07 -26.29
C ASN A 6 26.62 2.27 -25.36
N TYR A 7 26.40 3.46 -25.92
CA TYR A 7 26.10 4.67 -25.15
C TYR A 7 24.75 4.58 -24.42
N LEU A 8 23.68 4.12 -25.08
CA LEU A 8 22.38 3.88 -24.43
C LEU A 8 22.52 2.91 -23.24
N GLN A 9 23.23 1.79 -23.44
CA GLN A 9 23.42 0.80 -22.37
C GLN A 9 24.17 1.39 -21.18
N GLN A 10 25.19 2.23 -21.41
CA GLN A 10 25.89 2.92 -20.33
C GLN A 10 24.96 3.86 -19.54
N LEU A 11 24.10 4.62 -20.22
CA LEU A 11 23.13 5.50 -19.57
C LEU A 11 22.10 4.71 -18.74
N LEU A 12 21.57 3.61 -19.28
CA LEU A 12 20.62 2.74 -18.55
C LEU A 12 21.24 2.12 -17.30
N VAL A 13 22.49 1.65 -17.40
CA VAL A 13 23.24 1.12 -16.24
C VAL A 13 23.48 2.21 -15.20
N SER A 14 23.82 3.43 -15.63
CA SER A 14 24.02 4.56 -14.73
C SER A 14 22.72 4.94 -14.00
N LEU A 15 21.61 5.06 -14.73
CA LEU A 15 20.28 5.34 -14.16
C LEU A 15 19.86 4.27 -13.14
N ARG A 16 20.04 2.99 -13.49
CA ARG A 16 19.78 1.87 -12.57
C ARG A 16 20.63 1.95 -11.31
N THR A 17 21.91 2.31 -11.46
CA THR A 17 22.83 2.43 -10.32
C THR A 17 22.38 3.54 -9.37
N ARG A 18 21.98 4.71 -9.89
CA ARG A 18 21.46 5.80 -9.07
C ARG A 18 20.17 5.45 -8.35
N LEU A 19 19.23 4.78 -9.02
CA LEU A 19 18.04 4.23 -8.35
C LEU A 19 18.40 3.29 -7.19
N LEU A 20 19.35 2.37 -7.38
CA LEU A 20 19.78 1.47 -6.31
C LEU A 20 20.45 2.21 -5.13
N VAL A 21 21.18 3.29 -5.42
CA VAL A 21 21.75 4.16 -4.38
C VAL A 21 20.64 4.88 -3.60
N MET A 22 19.60 5.37 -4.27
CA MET A 22 18.43 5.95 -3.61
C MET A 22 17.68 4.92 -2.77
N CYS A 23 17.46 3.70 -3.28
CA CYS A 23 16.88 2.60 -2.51
C CYS A 23 17.67 2.32 -1.22
N ALA A 24 19.00 2.28 -1.30
CA ALA A 24 19.84 2.05 -0.13
C ALA A 24 19.73 3.20 0.89
N SER A 25 19.72 4.45 0.42
CA SER A 25 19.61 5.64 1.28
C SER A 25 18.27 5.67 2.01
N VAL A 26 17.18 5.42 1.29
CA VAL A 26 15.81 5.33 1.84
C VAL A 26 15.68 4.16 2.82
N GLY A 27 16.28 3.00 2.51
CA GLY A 27 16.30 1.86 3.41
C GLY A 27 17.01 2.15 4.74
N ILE A 28 18.15 2.86 4.69
CA ILE A 28 18.87 3.31 5.89
C ILE A 28 18.00 4.30 6.68
N ALA A 29 17.34 5.25 6.02
CA ALA A 29 16.46 6.22 6.68
C ALA A 29 15.31 5.53 7.42
N LEU A 30 14.66 4.55 6.78
CA LEU A 30 13.58 3.77 7.39
C LEU A 30 14.07 2.95 8.60
N GLU A 31 15.22 2.30 8.47
CA GLU A 31 15.82 1.52 9.56
C GLU A 31 16.17 2.42 10.76
N GLU A 32 16.81 3.56 10.52
CA GLU A 32 17.21 4.50 11.56
C GLU A 32 16.00 5.19 12.21
N ALA A 33 14.95 5.51 11.45
CA ALA A 33 13.68 6.01 12.00
C ALA A 33 13.04 4.96 12.92
N GLY A 34 13.00 3.70 12.50
CA GLY A 34 12.52 2.59 13.34
C GLY A 34 13.32 2.41 14.63
N LYS A 35 14.65 2.52 14.56
CA LYS A 35 15.53 2.45 15.74
C LYS A 35 15.34 3.65 16.66
N ALA A 36 15.19 4.86 16.11
CA ALA A 36 14.91 6.07 16.87
C ALA A 36 13.60 5.93 17.66
N MET A 37 12.55 5.44 17.00
CA MET A 37 11.25 5.12 17.60
C MET A 37 11.37 4.07 18.72
N ALA A 38 12.08 2.97 18.47
CA ALA A 38 12.17 1.86 19.41
C ALA A 38 13.03 2.19 20.65
N ALA A 39 14.09 2.98 20.48
CA ALA A 39 15.03 3.33 21.54
C ALA A 39 14.71 4.67 22.22
N GLY A 40 13.78 5.47 21.67
CA GLY A 40 13.57 6.85 22.11
C GLY A 40 14.83 7.71 21.89
N ASP A 41 15.51 7.51 20.76
CA ASP A 41 16.81 8.14 20.45
C ASP A 41 16.62 9.34 19.50
N PRO A 42 16.57 10.58 20.03
CA PRO A 42 16.39 11.76 19.21
C PRO A 42 17.60 12.08 18.34
N GLY A 43 18.80 11.58 18.67
CA GLY A 43 19.98 11.76 17.85
C GLY A 43 19.86 11.02 16.52
N ARG A 44 19.35 9.78 16.57
CA ARG A 44 19.01 9.01 15.35
C ARG A 44 17.90 9.69 14.55
N ALA A 45 16.85 10.16 15.23
CA ALA A 45 15.75 10.84 14.56
C ALA A 45 16.22 12.12 13.84
N ALA A 46 17.03 12.95 14.50
CA ALA A 46 17.62 14.14 13.89
C ALA A 46 18.47 13.78 12.67
N SER A 47 19.28 12.71 12.76
CA SER A 47 20.07 12.23 11.63
C SER A 47 19.20 11.79 10.45
N VAL A 48 18.02 11.20 10.66
CA VAL A 48 17.10 10.86 9.55
C VAL A 48 16.62 12.13 8.85
N ILE A 49 16.16 13.11 9.63
CA ILE A 49 15.66 14.40 9.11
C ILE A 49 16.76 15.15 8.35
N GLU A 50 17.98 15.19 8.87
CA GLU A 50 19.11 15.89 8.23
C GLU A 50 19.55 15.26 6.90
N ASN A 51 19.44 13.94 6.78
CA ASN A 51 19.87 13.21 5.57
C ASN A 51 18.80 13.17 4.46
N ASP A 52 17.58 13.65 4.73
CA ASP A 52 16.48 13.66 3.76
C ASP A 52 16.81 14.47 2.50
N ALA A 53 17.48 15.61 2.66
CA ALA A 53 17.93 16.43 1.54
C ALA A 53 18.87 15.69 0.55
N ALA A 54 19.54 14.63 1.00
CA ALA A 54 20.34 13.78 0.11
C ALA A 54 19.47 12.85 -0.75
N VAL A 55 18.30 12.43 -0.25
CA VAL A 55 17.30 11.66 -1.01
C VAL A 55 16.67 12.57 -2.07
N ASP A 56 16.28 13.79 -1.72
CA ASP A 56 15.79 14.79 -2.67
C ASP A 56 16.80 15.09 -3.79
N ALA A 57 18.09 15.19 -3.44
CA ALA A 57 19.13 15.41 -4.42
C ALA A 57 19.25 14.22 -5.40
N LEU A 58 19.08 12.98 -4.91
CA LEU A 58 19.07 11.78 -5.75
C LEU A 58 17.84 11.73 -6.65
N GLU A 59 16.67 12.16 -6.17
CA GLU A 59 15.46 12.27 -6.99
C GLU A 59 15.71 13.18 -8.19
N ASN A 60 16.16 14.41 -7.93
CA ASN A 60 16.47 15.39 -8.97
C ASN A 60 17.52 14.89 -9.97
N GLU A 61 18.57 14.21 -9.48
CA GLU A 61 19.60 13.62 -10.34
C GLU A 61 19.01 12.55 -11.27
N ILE A 62 18.20 11.64 -10.73
CA ILE A 62 17.58 10.54 -11.48
C ILE A 62 16.61 11.08 -12.54
N ASP A 63 15.83 12.10 -12.20
CA ASP A 63 14.92 12.77 -13.13
C ASP A 63 15.66 13.41 -14.30
N GLU A 64 16.73 14.17 -14.02
CA GLU A 64 17.55 14.78 -15.06
C GLU A 64 18.17 13.71 -15.96
N MET A 65 18.71 12.64 -15.38
CA MET A 65 19.29 11.53 -16.14
C MET A 65 18.27 10.84 -17.05
N ALA A 66 17.06 10.58 -16.55
CA ALA A 66 15.99 9.97 -17.31
C ALA A 66 15.54 10.86 -18.48
N LEU A 67 15.37 12.17 -18.24
CA LEU A 67 15.02 13.14 -19.28
C LEU A 67 16.10 13.23 -20.37
N LEU A 68 17.39 13.31 -19.98
CA LEU A 68 18.50 13.35 -20.91
C LEU A 68 18.58 12.08 -21.76
N LEU A 69 18.31 10.91 -21.17
CA LEU A 69 18.27 9.64 -21.87
C LEU A 69 17.14 9.65 -22.92
N LEU A 70 15.91 10.02 -22.53
CA LEU A 70 14.78 10.12 -23.46
C LEU A 70 15.07 11.08 -24.62
N ALA A 71 15.63 12.25 -24.32
CA ALA A 71 15.94 13.26 -25.32
C ALA A 71 17.02 12.84 -26.32
N ARG A 72 18.01 12.04 -25.89
CA ARG A 72 19.21 11.76 -26.69
C ARG A 72 19.21 10.42 -27.42
N THR A 73 18.54 9.40 -26.89
CA THR A 73 18.75 8.02 -27.39
C THR A 73 17.51 7.34 -27.93
N GLN A 74 16.33 7.96 -27.87
CA GLN A 74 15.05 7.39 -28.36
C GLN A 74 14.88 5.91 -27.96
N PRO A 75 14.92 5.56 -26.66
CA PRO A 75 14.81 4.18 -26.23
C PRO A 75 13.46 3.60 -26.66
N VAL A 76 13.43 2.30 -26.98
CA VAL A 76 12.24 1.60 -27.46
C VAL A 76 11.92 0.38 -26.61
N ALA A 77 10.67 -0.07 -26.67
CA ALA A 77 10.19 -1.28 -26.01
C ALA A 77 10.62 -1.35 -24.53
N ARG A 78 11.46 -2.34 -24.17
CA ARG A 78 11.87 -2.59 -22.78
C ARG A 78 12.69 -1.43 -22.19
N ASP A 79 13.54 -0.79 -22.98
CA ASP A 79 14.39 0.31 -22.50
C ASP A 79 13.52 1.54 -22.16
N LEU A 80 12.51 1.82 -22.99
CA LEU A 80 11.54 2.88 -22.71
C LEU A 80 10.74 2.59 -21.44
N ARG A 81 10.26 1.34 -21.28
CA ARG A 81 9.55 0.92 -20.07
C ARG A 81 10.41 1.09 -18.83
N PHE A 82 11.69 0.71 -18.89
CA PHE A 82 12.62 0.92 -17.79
C PHE A 82 12.73 2.40 -17.40
N VAL A 83 12.90 3.30 -18.36
CA VAL A 83 13.06 4.74 -18.09
C VAL A 83 11.78 5.35 -17.51
N VAL A 84 10.60 4.97 -18.04
CA VAL A 84 9.32 5.43 -17.50
C VAL A 84 9.07 4.88 -16.10
N SER A 85 9.40 3.61 -15.86
CA SER A 85 9.30 3.00 -14.54
C SER A 85 10.28 3.60 -13.55
N ALA A 86 11.49 3.96 -13.98
CA ALA A 86 12.46 4.68 -13.16
C ALA A 86 11.89 5.98 -12.60
N LEU A 87 11.28 6.80 -13.47
CA LEU A 87 10.61 8.05 -13.07
C LEU A 87 9.42 7.83 -12.11
N ARG A 88 8.74 6.68 -12.16
CA ARG A 88 7.67 6.36 -11.22
C ARG A 88 8.21 5.85 -9.89
N MET A 89 9.24 5.01 -9.94
CA MET A 89 9.89 4.46 -8.77
C MET A 89 10.59 5.55 -7.95
N VAL A 90 11.19 6.55 -8.59
CA VAL A 90 11.88 7.64 -7.88
C VAL A 90 10.93 8.42 -6.99
N VAL A 91 9.71 8.71 -7.49
CA VAL A 91 8.64 9.36 -6.71
C VAL A 91 8.19 8.47 -5.56
N ASP A 92 8.00 7.17 -5.78
CA ASP A 92 7.65 6.27 -4.67
C ASP A 92 8.78 6.17 -3.62
N LEU A 93 10.05 6.26 -4.03
CA LEU A 93 11.21 6.24 -3.13
C LEU A 93 11.34 7.53 -2.31
N GLU A 94 11.23 8.71 -2.93
CA GLU A 94 11.20 10.00 -2.21
C GLU A 94 10.11 9.99 -1.16
N ARG A 95 8.91 9.56 -1.54
CA ARG A 95 7.80 9.48 -0.59
C ARG A 95 8.00 8.45 0.52
N ILE A 96 8.79 7.40 0.33
CA ILE A 96 9.14 6.49 1.44
C ILE A 96 10.14 7.18 2.37
N GLY A 97 11.06 7.98 1.83
CA GLY A 97 11.93 8.88 2.60
C GLY A 97 11.12 9.84 3.48
N ASP A 98 10.14 10.55 2.89
CA ASP A 98 9.21 11.43 3.62
C ASP A 98 8.52 10.73 4.80
N GLU A 99 8.08 9.48 4.61
CA GLU A 99 7.44 8.71 5.69
C GLU A 99 8.45 8.35 6.79
N ALA A 100 9.72 8.07 6.44
CA ALA A 100 10.77 7.84 7.42
C ALA A 100 11.08 9.11 8.24
N VAL A 101 11.10 10.28 7.60
CA VAL A 101 11.20 11.59 8.26
C VAL A 101 10.01 11.80 9.19
N SER A 102 8.78 11.57 8.71
CA SER A 102 7.56 11.68 9.52
C SER A 102 7.63 10.81 10.77
N MET A 103 8.13 9.58 10.66
CA MET A 103 8.37 8.69 11.79
C MET A 103 9.45 9.23 12.75
N ALA A 104 10.55 9.76 12.22
CA ALA A 104 11.60 10.36 13.04
C ALA A 104 11.10 11.58 13.84
N GLU A 105 10.28 12.44 13.22
CA GLU A 105 9.61 13.55 13.91
C GLU A 105 8.71 13.05 15.05
N GLN A 106 7.94 11.98 14.79
CA GLN A 106 7.14 11.34 15.84
C GLN A 106 8.02 10.84 16.99
N ALA A 107 9.17 10.22 16.70
CA ALA A 107 10.12 9.75 17.72
C ALA A 107 10.60 10.88 18.64
N ILE A 108 10.93 12.05 18.07
CA ILE A 108 11.36 13.24 18.85
C ILE A 108 10.22 13.73 19.74
N LEU A 109 9.02 13.87 19.19
CA LEU A 109 7.85 14.37 19.94
C LEU A 109 7.47 13.47 21.13
N MET A 110 7.85 12.19 21.08
CA MET A 110 7.51 11.19 22.09
C MET A 110 8.70 10.76 22.97
N GLN A 111 9.89 11.31 22.79
CA GLN A 111 11.13 10.89 23.46
C GLN A 111 11.01 10.83 25.01
N ASP A 112 10.31 11.79 25.62
CA ASP A 112 10.19 11.93 27.07
C ASP A 112 8.91 11.29 27.63
N LYS A 113 8.20 10.50 26.80
CA LYS A 113 6.87 9.97 27.15
C LYS A 113 6.95 8.49 27.55
N PRO A 114 6.49 8.12 28.76
CA PRO A 114 6.46 6.72 29.19
C PRO A 114 5.50 5.90 28.31
N GLY A 115 5.92 4.67 27.95
CA GLY A 115 5.09 3.73 27.18
C GLY A 115 5.23 3.80 25.66
N PHE A 116 6.04 4.72 25.14
CA PHE A 116 6.20 4.93 23.70
C PHE A 116 6.80 3.72 22.94
N GLY A 117 7.75 3.00 23.53
CA GLY A 117 8.49 1.91 22.85
C GLY A 117 7.72 0.60 22.65
N VAL A 118 6.44 0.51 23.04
CA VAL A 118 5.79 -0.80 23.27
C VAL A 118 4.31 -0.82 22.88
N ILE A 119 3.98 -0.49 21.63
CA ILE A 119 2.80 -1.11 21.01
C ILE A 119 3.32 -2.25 20.13
N PRO A 120 3.25 -3.51 20.60
CA PRO A 120 3.81 -4.66 19.89
C PRO A 120 3.37 -4.73 18.43
N HIS A 121 2.13 -4.35 18.14
CA HIS A 121 1.56 -4.36 16.79
C HIS A 121 2.18 -3.32 15.85
N VAL A 122 2.56 -2.14 16.35
CA VAL A 122 3.27 -1.13 15.54
C VAL A 122 4.66 -1.64 15.17
N ARG A 123 5.32 -2.34 16.10
CA ARG A 123 6.60 -3.00 15.84
C ARG A 123 6.46 -4.10 14.79
N GLU A 124 5.43 -4.95 14.89
CA GLU A 124 5.13 -5.96 13.88
C GLU A 124 4.91 -5.32 12.51
N MET A 125 4.11 -4.25 12.45
CA MET A 125 3.84 -3.51 11.21
C MET A 125 5.11 -2.87 10.65
N PHE A 126 5.99 -2.34 11.50
CA PHE A 126 7.30 -1.83 11.07
C PHE A 126 8.12 -2.91 10.36
N TYR A 127 8.19 -4.12 10.94
CA TYR A 127 8.90 -5.23 10.31
C TYR A 127 8.30 -5.61 8.97
N LYS A 128 6.97 -5.70 8.87
CA LYS A 128 6.31 -6.05 7.61
C LYS A 128 6.47 -4.99 6.52
N ALA A 129 6.36 -3.71 6.88
CA ALA A 129 6.60 -2.60 5.95
C ALA A 129 8.06 -2.55 5.47
N SER A 130 9.01 -2.77 6.38
CA SER A 130 10.44 -2.85 6.06
C SER A 130 10.75 -4.06 5.18
N GLU A 131 10.16 -5.22 5.48
CA GLU A 131 10.30 -6.42 4.65
C GLU A 131 9.71 -6.18 3.25
N ALA A 132 8.56 -5.53 3.15
CA ALA A 132 7.97 -5.17 1.85
C ALA A 132 8.91 -4.27 1.04
N PHE A 133 9.56 -3.29 1.67
CA PHE A 133 10.55 -2.45 1.03
C PHE A 133 11.78 -3.25 0.56
N ASP A 134 12.37 -4.06 1.43
CA ASP A 134 13.53 -4.89 1.11
C ASP A 134 13.23 -5.89 -0.03
N ARG A 135 12.03 -6.47 -0.04
CA ARG A 135 11.56 -7.32 -1.14
C ARG A 135 11.41 -6.52 -2.43
N ALA A 136 10.85 -5.31 -2.39
CA ALA A 136 10.72 -4.46 -3.58
C ALA A 136 12.09 -4.13 -4.18
N VAL A 137 13.06 -3.76 -3.35
CA VAL A 137 14.44 -3.47 -3.78
C VAL A 137 15.11 -4.72 -4.35
N ARG A 138 14.94 -5.88 -3.71
CA ARG A 138 15.44 -7.17 -4.21
C ARG A 138 14.87 -7.51 -5.58
N VAL A 139 13.55 -7.44 -5.71
CA VAL A 139 12.81 -7.68 -6.95
C VAL A 139 13.30 -6.76 -8.06
N PHE A 140 13.50 -5.47 -7.78
CA PHE A 140 14.06 -4.52 -8.73
C PHE A 140 15.50 -4.88 -9.13
N ARG A 141 16.35 -5.21 -8.16
CA ARG A 141 17.76 -5.58 -8.38
C ARG A 141 17.90 -6.86 -9.21
N GLU A 142 17.02 -7.81 -9.03
CA GLU A 142 17.05 -9.12 -9.70
C GLU A 142 16.17 -9.18 -10.95
N ASN A 143 15.37 -8.14 -11.20
CA ASN A 143 14.37 -8.09 -12.28
C ASN A 143 13.42 -9.30 -12.23
N ASN A 144 12.96 -9.66 -11.03
CA ASN A 144 12.12 -10.84 -10.80
C ASN A 144 10.63 -10.48 -10.92
N ALA A 145 10.05 -10.69 -12.11
CA ALA A 145 8.65 -10.36 -12.37
C ALA A 145 7.64 -11.27 -11.64
N GLU A 146 8.02 -12.51 -11.30
CA GLU A 146 7.14 -13.44 -10.59
C GLU A 146 6.96 -12.99 -9.14
N GLU A 147 8.08 -12.73 -8.45
CA GLU A 147 8.06 -12.21 -7.08
C GLU A 147 7.38 -10.83 -7.02
N ALA A 148 7.61 -9.98 -8.03
CA ALA A 148 6.90 -8.71 -8.15
C ALA A 148 5.38 -8.91 -8.10
N LEU A 149 4.85 -9.86 -8.88
CA LEU A 149 3.42 -10.19 -8.93
C LEU A 149 2.90 -10.74 -7.59
N HIS A 150 3.72 -11.52 -6.87
CA HIS A 150 3.36 -12.00 -5.54
C HIS A 150 3.18 -10.85 -4.53
N MET A 151 4.05 -9.85 -4.59
CA MET A 151 3.98 -8.69 -3.69
C MET A 151 2.70 -7.86 -3.86
N LEU A 152 2.10 -7.82 -5.04
CA LEU A 152 0.85 -7.08 -5.29
C LEU A 152 -0.32 -7.54 -4.42
N ARG A 153 -0.29 -8.76 -3.89
CA ARG A 153 -1.32 -9.30 -3.00
C ARG A 153 -1.26 -8.70 -1.58
N GLY A 154 -0.19 -7.99 -1.25
CA GLY A 154 0.03 -7.42 0.09
C GLY A 154 -0.71 -6.11 0.37
N ASP A 155 -1.36 -5.48 -0.62
CA ASP A 155 -1.97 -4.15 -0.45
C ASP A 155 -3.10 -4.18 0.59
N GLU A 156 -3.93 -5.22 0.54
CA GLU A 156 -5.02 -5.42 1.50
C GLU A 156 -4.48 -5.69 2.91
N GLU A 157 -3.41 -6.48 3.04
CA GLU A 157 -2.80 -6.77 4.33
C GLU A 157 -2.26 -5.50 5.00
N ALA A 158 -1.63 -4.60 4.23
CA ALA A 158 -1.12 -3.34 4.75
C ALA A 158 -2.24 -2.50 5.38
N VAL A 159 -3.38 -2.35 4.68
CA VAL A 159 -4.54 -1.59 5.17
C VAL A 159 -5.18 -2.28 6.38
N GLN A 160 -5.36 -3.61 6.34
CA GLN A 160 -5.89 -4.36 7.47
C GLN A 160 -5.01 -4.25 8.73
N SER A 161 -3.68 -4.19 8.55
CA SER A 161 -2.75 -3.99 9.66
C SER A 161 -2.94 -2.64 10.34
N GLU A 162 -3.14 -1.57 9.57
CA GLU A 162 -3.46 -0.23 10.11
C GLU A 162 -4.77 -0.24 10.91
N VAL A 163 -5.82 -0.83 10.33
CA VAL A 163 -7.14 -0.92 10.97
C VAL A 163 -7.06 -1.66 12.30
N ARG A 164 -6.33 -2.78 12.37
CA ARG A 164 -6.12 -3.55 13.61
C ARG A 164 -5.43 -2.71 14.69
N ILE A 165 -4.39 -1.96 14.33
CA ILE A 165 -3.70 -1.08 15.28
C ILE A 165 -4.65 0.00 15.82
N ILE A 166 -5.43 0.64 14.93
CA ILE A 166 -6.38 1.67 15.34
C ILE A 166 -7.44 1.09 16.29
N GLN A 167 -8.00 -0.09 15.99
CA GLN A 167 -8.98 -0.75 16.85
C GLN A 167 -8.42 -1.01 18.25
N GLN A 168 -7.20 -1.53 18.36
CA GLN A 168 -6.54 -1.81 19.63
C GLN A 168 -6.23 -0.53 20.44
N ILE A 169 -5.88 0.56 19.75
CA ILE A 169 -5.72 1.87 20.38
C ILE A 169 -7.05 2.32 20.98
N MET A 170 -8.15 2.18 20.24
CA MET A 170 -9.48 2.55 20.74
C MET A 170 -9.93 1.69 21.92
N GLU A 171 -9.67 0.38 21.88
CA GLU A 171 -9.89 -0.53 23.01
C GLU A 171 -9.08 -0.08 24.23
N SER A 172 -7.78 0.20 24.06
CA SER A 172 -6.91 0.67 25.14
C SER A 172 -7.34 2.01 25.72
N LEU A 173 -7.83 2.95 24.90
CA LEU A 173 -8.34 4.24 25.38
C LEU A 173 -9.68 4.13 26.11
N SER A 174 -10.42 3.04 25.88
CA SER A 174 -11.72 2.79 26.51
C SER A 174 -11.58 2.06 27.85
N ASP A 175 -10.44 1.43 28.09
CA ASP A 175 -10.12 0.73 29.33
C ASP A 175 -9.63 1.73 30.41
N PRO A 176 -10.36 1.91 31.53
CA PRO A 176 -9.97 2.81 32.61
C PRO A 176 -8.64 2.45 33.28
N ASP A 177 -8.22 1.18 33.19
CA ASP A 177 -6.99 0.68 33.80
C ASP A 177 -5.77 0.79 32.85
N ALA A 178 -5.99 1.16 31.59
CA ALA A 178 -4.91 1.33 30.62
C ALA A 178 -4.16 2.65 30.82
N ASN A 179 -2.85 2.61 30.59
CA ASN A 179 -1.97 3.78 30.77
C ASN A 179 -1.79 4.62 29.48
N LEU A 180 -2.51 4.28 28.39
CA LEU A 180 -2.38 4.97 27.11
C LEU A 180 -3.16 6.29 27.13
N GLN A 181 -2.47 7.40 26.88
CA GLN A 181 -3.10 8.71 26.83
C GLN A 181 -3.57 9.06 25.40
N PRO A 182 -4.68 9.81 25.21
CA PRO A 182 -5.18 10.18 23.89
C PRO A 182 -4.16 10.87 22.97
N TYR A 183 -3.27 11.70 23.52
CA TYR A 183 -2.22 12.35 22.73
C TYR A 183 -1.15 11.35 22.24
N GLN A 184 -0.84 10.30 23.01
CA GLN A 184 0.09 9.24 22.59
C GLN A 184 -0.54 8.39 21.49
N ALA A 185 -1.82 8.05 21.65
CA ALA A 185 -2.58 7.35 20.63
C ALA A 185 -2.56 8.07 19.27
N MET A 186 -2.70 9.40 19.26
CA MET A 186 -2.60 10.20 18.03
C MET A 186 -1.27 9.98 17.31
N HIS A 187 -0.14 10.11 18.03
CA HIS A 187 1.17 9.94 17.42
C HIS A 187 1.40 8.51 16.90
N VAL A 188 0.91 7.50 17.62
CA VAL A 188 0.98 6.11 17.18
C VAL A 188 0.18 5.91 15.88
N ILE A 189 -1.00 6.50 15.77
CA ILE A 189 -1.82 6.45 14.55
C ILE A 189 -1.07 7.08 13.36
N LEU A 190 -0.36 8.19 13.59
CA LEU A 190 0.47 8.82 12.55
C LEU A 190 1.58 7.88 12.08
N VAL A 191 2.28 7.20 13.00
CA VAL A 191 3.30 6.20 12.65
C VAL A 191 2.70 5.03 11.90
N ALA A 192 1.56 4.49 12.34
CA ALA A 192 0.89 3.39 11.65
C ALA A 192 0.52 3.77 10.21
N ARG A 193 0.03 5.00 9.99
CA ARG A 193 -0.24 5.53 8.65
C ARG A 193 1.02 5.63 7.79
N SER A 194 2.11 6.13 8.34
CA SER A 194 3.38 6.20 7.62
C SER A 194 3.86 4.82 7.22
N LEU A 195 3.75 3.83 8.11
CA LEU A 195 4.08 2.43 7.79
C LEU A 195 3.18 1.82 6.70
N THR A 196 1.87 2.12 6.70
CA THR A 196 0.98 1.70 5.60
C THR A 196 1.47 2.28 4.28
N ARG A 197 1.82 3.57 4.27
CA ARG A 197 2.29 4.26 3.06
C ARG A 197 3.60 3.68 2.57
N VAL A 198 4.56 3.42 3.45
CA VAL A 198 5.83 2.72 3.12
C VAL A 198 5.55 1.37 2.46
N TRP A 199 4.70 0.56 3.09
CA TRP A 199 4.39 -0.78 2.57
C TRP A 199 3.73 -0.70 1.19
N ARG A 200 2.70 0.14 1.02
CA ARG A 200 1.97 0.27 -0.26
C ARG A 200 2.85 0.83 -1.37
N ARG A 201 3.72 1.79 -1.08
CA ARG A 201 4.70 2.32 -2.06
C ARG A 201 5.73 1.28 -2.45
N SER A 202 6.14 0.42 -1.52
CA SER A 202 6.99 -0.73 -1.83
C SER A 202 6.32 -1.70 -2.82
N ILE A 203 5.00 -1.88 -2.71
CA ILE A 203 4.22 -2.64 -3.69
C ILE A 203 4.17 -1.93 -5.05
N ASN A 204 4.02 -0.60 -5.09
CA ASN A 204 4.09 0.16 -6.35
C ASN A 204 5.47 -0.01 -7.04
N ILE A 205 6.56 -0.02 -6.28
CA ILE A 205 7.91 -0.28 -6.82
C ILE A 205 7.96 -1.67 -7.47
N ALA A 206 7.43 -2.71 -6.80
CA ALA A 206 7.33 -4.05 -7.38
C ALA A 206 6.46 -4.07 -8.65
N GLU A 207 5.34 -3.35 -8.66
CA GLU A 207 4.47 -3.19 -9.85
C GLU A 207 5.25 -2.61 -11.04
N GLN A 208 6.14 -1.64 -10.81
CA GLN A 208 6.99 -1.10 -11.88
C GLN A 208 7.94 -2.17 -12.45
N VAL A 209 8.50 -3.05 -11.61
CA VAL A 209 9.36 -4.17 -12.07
C VAL A 209 8.59 -5.16 -12.93
N TYR A 210 7.34 -5.47 -12.53
CA TYR A 210 6.45 -6.29 -13.33
C TYR A 210 6.18 -5.65 -14.70
N PHE A 211 5.83 -4.36 -14.72
CA PHE A 211 5.58 -3.61 -15.95
C PHE A 211 6.79 -3.57 -16.89
N ILE A 212 8.01 -3.36 -16.36
CA ILE A 212 9.25 -3.39 -17.17
C ILE A 212 9.35 -4.72 -17.94
N SER A 213 9.09 -5.83 -17.24
CA SER A 213 9.26 -7.19 -17.76
C SER A 213 8.14 -7.61 -18.69
N GLN A 214 6.88 -7.43 -18.30
CA GLN A 214 5.71 -7.95 -19.01
C GLN A 214 5.11 -6.95 -20.00
N GLY A 215 5.33 -5.65 -19.79
CA GLY A 215 4.74 -4.59 -20.62
C GLY A 215 3.27 -4.30 -20.34
N GLU A 216 2.70 -4.90 -19.30
CA GLU A 216 1.30 -4.73 -18.90
C GLU A 216 1.22 -4.12 -17.49
N SER A 217 0.26 -3.23 -17.29
CA SER A 217 -0.08 -2.69 -15.97
C SER A 217 -1.15 -3.57 -15.32
N VAL A 218 -0.92 -4.01 -14.08
CA VAL A 218 -1.84 -4.90 -13.37
C VAL A 218 -3.14 -4.19 -12.99
N LYS A 219 -3.08 -2.87 -12.73
CA LYS A 219 -4.27 -2.03 -12.46
C LYS A 219 -5.29 -2.04 -13.61
N HIS A 220 -4.82 -1.97 -14.86
CA HIS A 220 -5.71 -2.03 -16.03
C HIS A 220 -6.39 -3.39 -16.18
N LYS A 221 -5.74 -4.50 -15.83
CA LYS A 221 -6.37 -5.83 -15.83
C LYS A 221 -7.46 -5.99 -14.75
N ALA A 222 -7.28 -5.36 -13.59
CA ALA A 222 -8.30 -5.40 -12.53
C ALA A 222 -9.54 -4.59 -12.93
N GLU A 223 -9.35 -3.43 -13.57
CA GLU A 223 -10.43 -2.58 -14.09
C GLU A 223 -11.15 -3.20 -15.29
N GLU A 224 -10.43 -3.80 -16.24
CA GLU A 224 -11.01 -4.50 -17.40
C GLU A 224 -11.86 -5.70 -16.96
N ARG A 225 -11.37 -6.52 -16.02
CA ARG A 225 -12.14 -7.66 -15.48
C ARG A 225 -13.35 -7.21 -14.64
N GLY A 226 -13.24 -6.10 -13.93
CA GLY A 226 -14.36 -5.48 -13.21
C GLY A 226 -15.43 -4.92 -14.17
N GLY A 227 -15.00 -4.30 -15.27
CA GLY A 227 -15.88 -3.78 -16.32
C GLY A 227 -16.55 -4.87 -17.14
N GLU A 228 -15.86 -5.97 -17.44
CA GLU A 228 -16.43 -7.15 -18.11
C GLU A 228 -17.47 -7.86 -17.24
N ALA A 229 -17.23 -7.98 -15.93
CA ALA A 229 -18.19 -8.55 -14.99
C ALA A 229 -19.46 -7.68 -14.83
N GLN A 230 -19.31 -6.36 -14.86
CA GLN A 230 -20.44 -5.42 -14.83
C GLN A 230 -21.23 -5.41 -16.16
N ASN A 231 -20.55 -5.50 -17.31
CA ASN A 231 -21.20 -5.59 -18.63
C ASN A 231 -21.90 -6.94 -18.85
N ALA A 232 -21.34 -8.05 -18.36
CA ALA A 232 -21.97 -9.36 -18.43
C ALA A 232 -23.25 -9.45 -17.58
N SER A 233 -23.34 -8.69 -16.48
CA SER A 233 -24.54 -8.59 -15.65
C SER A 233 -25.64 -7.73 -16.29
N ALA A 234 -25.31 -6.84 -17.22
CA ALA A 234 -26.26 -5.95 -17.90
C ALA A 234 -26.91 -6.55 -19.17
N ALA A 235 -26.38 -7.67 -19.68
CA ALA A 235 -26.76 -8.25 -20.97
C ALA A 235 -27.59 -9.55 -20.86
N LYS A 236 -28.64 -9.59 -20.03
CA LYS A 236 -29.69 -10.62 -20.14
C LYS A 236 -30.96 -10.01 -20.77
N PRO A 237 -31.49 -10.54 -21.89
CA PRO A 237 -32.67 -10.00 -22.53
C PRO A 237 -33.96 -10.43 -21.82
N ALA A 238 -34.90 -9.51 -21.72
CA ALA A 238 -36.29 -9.78 -21.42
C ALA A 238 -36.96 -10.40 -22.65
N ASP A 239 -37.33 -11.67 -22.57
CA ASP A 239 -38.32 -12.26 -23.48
C ASP A 239 -39.09 -13.39 -22.78
N VAL A 240 -40.32 -13.10 -22.37
CA VAL A 240 -41.37 -14.11 -22.14
C VAL A 240 -42.71 -13.50 -22.57
N THR A 241 -43.13 -13.79 -23.79
CA THR A 241 -44.54 -13.77 -24.22
C THR A 241 -45.08 -15.21 -24.30
N GLY A 242 -46.29 -15.44 -23.75
CA GLY A 242 -46.95 -16.74 -23.46
C GLY A 242 -47.40 -17.61 -24.66
N PRO A 243 -48.42 -18.51 -24.57
CA PRO A 243 -49.75 -18.26 -23.97
C PRO A 243 -50.40 -19.44 -23.17
N ALA A 244 -51.67 -19.23 -22.81
CA ALA A 244 -52.55 -19.90 -21.82
C ALA A 244 -53.27 -21.20 -22.25
N GLU A 245 -53.81 -21.95 -21.25
CA GLU A 245 -55.17 -22.57 -21.16
C GLU A 245 -55.24 -23.51 -19.91
N GLN A 246 -55.99 -23.14 -18.87
CA GLN A 246 -57.32 -23.65 -18.44
C GLN A 246 -57.42 -25.14 -18.08
N GLU A 247 -57.71 -25.45 -16.80
CA GLU A 247 -58.91 -26.22 -16.42
C GLU A 247 -59.24 -26.11 -14.91
N ASN A 248 -60.51 -26.36 -14.62
CA ASN A 248 -61.32 -25.94 -13.46
C ASN A 248 -61.86 -27.17 -12.71
N THR A 249 -62.23 -26.99 -11.44
CA THR A 249 -63.17 -27.74 -10.54
C THR A 249 -62.51 -27.93 -9.17
N GLY A 250 -63.08 -27.66 -7.99
CA GLY A 250 -64.40 -27.21 -7.56
C GLY A 250 -64.68 -27.80 -6.16
N SER A 251 -65.32 -27.02 -5.26
CA SER A 251 -65.99 -27.43 -3.99
C SER A 251 -65.11 -27.79 -2.76
N ALA A 252 -65.41 -27.45 -1.49
CA ALA A 252 -66.46 -26.67 -0.82
C ALA A 252 -66.22 -26.64 0.73
N ILE A 253 -66.78 -25.64 1.46
CA ILE A 253 -67.36 -25.69 2.85
C ILE A 253 -66.34 -25.71 4.04
N HIS A 254 -66.43 -25.00 5.20
CA HIS A 254 -67.45 -24.23 5.94
C HIS A 254 -66.81 -23.28 7.01
N ARG A 255 -67.51 -22.16 7.35
CA ARG A 255 -67.80 -21.49 8.66
C ARG A 255 -66.72 -21.45 9.77
N ALA A 256 -66.29 -20.29 10.30
CA ALA A 256 -66.95 -19.21 11.08
C ALA A 256 -66.93 -19.44 12.62
N ASP A 257 -66.86 -18.31 13.35
CA ASP A 257 -67.01 -18.05 14.80
C ASP A 257 -65.65 -17.90 15.55
N ASP A 258 -65.18 -16.71 15.97
CA ASP A 258 -65.68 -15.66 16.88
C ASP A 258 -65.32 -15.87 18.38
N GLU A 259 -64.89 -14.76 19.00
CA GLU A 259 -64.84 -14.40 20.45
C GLU A 259 -63.73 -15.05 21.32
N ASP A 260 -62.79 -14.31 21.91
CA ASP A 260 -62.79 -13.22 22.91
C ASP A 260 -62.67 -13.69 24.38
N GLU A 261 -61.81 -12.95 25.08
CA GLU A 261 -61.75 -12.63 26.51
C GLU A 261 -61.36 -13.65 27.60
N ASP A 262 -60.29 -13.26 28.32
CA ASP A 262 -60.12 -13.17 29.77
C ASP A 262 -60.40 -14.39 30.67
N MET A 263 -59.37 -14.79 31.43
CA MET A 263 -59.37 -14.81 32.91
C MET A 263 -58.12 -15.49 33.50
N ASP A 264 -57.81 -15.04 34.73
CA ASP A 264 -56.95 -15.62 35.78
C ASP A 264 -55.42 -15.39 35.67
N GLY A 265 -54.73 -14.63 36.53
CA GLY A 265 -55.03 -14.18 37.90
C GLY A 265 -54.44 -15.13 38.94
N ARG A 266 -53.39 -14.71 39.66
CA ARG A 266 -53.06 -15.01 41.09
C ARG A 266 -51.61 -14.60 41.44
N GLY A 267 -51.46 -13.78 42.48
CA GLY A 267 -50.21 -13.61 43.23
C GLY A 267 -49.81 -12.17 43.48
#